data_AF-A0A849EVC1-F1
#
_entry.id   AF-A0A849EVC1-F1
#
_cell.length_a   1.000
_cell.length_b   1.000
_cell.length_c   1.000
_cell.angle_alpha   90.00
_cell.angle_beta   90.00
_cell.angle_gamma   90.00
#
_symmetry.space_group_name_H-M   'P 1'
#
loop_
_entity.id
_entity.type
_entity.pdbx_description
1 polymer ?
#
loop_
_entity_poly.entity_id
_entity_poly.type
_entity_poly.pdbx_seq_one_letter_code
_entity_poly.pdbx_strand_id
1 'polypeptide(L)'
;MKSPVSSIMINVRNQQRLIIFLLLLCPCRTSAADLPLAIIATNSFYSQNNYFDRVSNRFERDRRINLLTIAPTLTLSPARDTLIYIRGDLEWEYELDADPKTENTADSLETFMTSAYLNVDLQAVQMIAGLQPFLIARGLITADDAVAVTFIGDHDRWSLIGQFGRIMQDSPMAALTLDYEPGPFERLALFSAWFRDNEDALATTLPDSLQILAPTSEGELWWVGAMTDLFLGQALLSLTAAYQFGEVNFHHLLGQTRRDVRAYMVDISLSVNVGRRMSGELFLFAASGDDDDSDGVLRAFCSPMAFNPRAQIFFDPEWLDRDTESVMTYGGGGIRGAV
;
A
#
# COMPACT_ATOMS: atom_id res chain seq x y z
N MET A 1 -28.70 -27.42 -26.17
CA MET A 1 -27.40 -27.78 -25.59
C MET A 1 -27.09 -26.76 -24.51
N LYS A 2 -27.03 -27.17 -23.25
CA LYS A 2 -26.75 -26.31 -22.09
C LYS A 2 -25.24 -26.24 -21.88
N SER A 3 -24.70 -25.02 -21.82
CA SER A 3 -23.30 -24.73 -21.48
C SER A 3 -23.09 -24.83 -19.96
N PRO A 4 -21.93 -25.31 -19.47
CA PRO A 4 -21.70 -25.51 -18.05
C PRO A 4 -21.26 -24.20 -17.37
N VAL A 5 -21.87 -23.94 -16.22
CA VAL A 5 -21.37 -22.98 -15.22
C VAL A 5 -20.12 -23.61 -14.59
N SER A 6 -18.94 -23.12 -14.96
CA SER A 6 -17.70 -23.46 -14.26
C SER A 6 -17.60 -22.64 -12.97
N SER A 7 -17.65 -23.38 -11.88
CA SER A 7 -17.51 -22.95 -10.49
C SER A 7 -16.16 -22.30 -10.20
N ILE A 8 -16.15 -21.01 -9.88
CA ILE A 8 -15.11 -20.40 -9.03
C ILE A 8 -15.54 -20.65 -7.59
N MET A 9 -15.14 -21.81 -7.08
CA MET A 9 -15.28 -22.17 -5.66
C MET A 9 -13.88 -22.08 -5.05
N ILE A 10 -13.31 -20.88 -5.03
CA ILE A 10 -12.03 -20.61 -4.36
C ILE A 10 -12.35 -20.21 -2.91
N ASN A 11 -12.10 -21.15 -2.01
CA ASN A 11 -11.73 -20.99 -0.59
C ASN A 11 -12.50 -20.07 0.38
N VAL A 12 -13.72 -19.64 0.08
CA VAL A 12 -14.60 -18.90 1.03
C VAL A 12 -14.86 -19.70 2.34
N ARG A 13 -14.80 -21.04 2.26
CA ARG A 13 -15.10 -21.93 3.39
C ARG A 13 -14.04 -21.91 4.51
N ASN A 14 -12.78 -21.59 4.22
CA ASN A 14 -11.73 -21.57 5.24
C ASN A 14 -11.68 -20.23 5.98
N GLN A 15 -11.94 -19.11 5.31
CA GLN A 15 -12.03 -17.79 5.94
C GLN A 15 -13.29 -17.63 6.81
N GLN A 16 -14.44 -18.13 6.35
CA GLN A 16 -15.67 -18.16 7.18
C GLN A 16 -15.50 -19.01 8.45
N ARG A 17 -14.74 -20.12 8.36
CA ARG A 17 -14.43 -20.95 9.52
C ARG A 17 -13.49 -20.25 10.49
N LEU A 18 -12.52 -19.46 10.03
CA LEU A 18 -11.61 -18.72 10.91
C LEU A 18 -12.34 -17.64 11.71
N ILE A 19 -13.24 -16.87 11.08
CA ILE A 19 -14.05 -15.83 11.72
C ILE A 19 -14.98 -16.43 12.78
N ILE A 20 -15.68 -17.54 12.44
CA ILE A 20 -16.57 -18.23 13.38
C ILE A 20 -15.77 -18.92 14.51
N PHE A 21 -14.57 -19.44 14.22
CA PHE A 21 -13.71 -20.09 15.21
C PHE A 21 -13.06 -19.09 16.19
N LEU A 22 -12.68 -17.90 15.73
CA LEU A 22 -12.21 -16.80 16.59
C LEU A 22 -13.32 -16.24 17.49
N LEU A 23 -14.57 -16.18 16.99
CA LEU A 23 -15.75 -15.81 17.78
C LEU A 23 -16.11 -16.83 18.88
N LEU A 24 -15.75 -18.11 18.69
CA LEU A 24 -16.08 -19.20 19.63
C LEU A 24 -14.99 -19.47 20.68
N LEU A 25 -13.76 -18.96 20.51
CA LEU A 25 -12.62 -19.23 21.40
C LEU A 25 -12.36 -18.17 22.47
N CYS A 26 -13.16 -17.11 22.58
CA CYS A 26 -12.99 -16.10 23.62
C CYS A 26 -14.01 -16.26 24.76
N PRO A 27 -13.75 -17.09 25.79
CA PRO A 27 -14.41 -16.93 27.07
C PRO A 27 -13.78 -15.74 27.80
N CYS A 28 -13.91 -14.53 27.25
CA CYS A 28 -13.48 -13.33 27.95
C CYS A 28 -14.64 -12.80 28.79
N ARG A 29 -14.33 -12.49 30.06
CA ARG A 29 -15.15 -11.62 30.91
C ARG A 29 -15.10 -10.19 30.36
N THR A 30 -15.54 -9.97 29.12
CA THR A 30 -15.88 -8.63 28.67
C THR A 30 -17.23 -8.31 29.30
N SER A 31 -17.28 -7.26 30.11
CA SER A 31 -18.59 -6.68 30.39
C SER A 31 -19.18 -6.31 29.02
N ALA A 32 -20.45 -6.60 28.78
CA ALA A 32 -21.11 -6.39 27.48
C ALA A 32 -21.14 -4.91 27.00
N ALA A 33 -20.42 -4.01 27.67
CA ALA A 33 -20.39 -2.57 27.47
C ALA A 33 -19.37 -2.07 26.44
N ASP A 34 -18.31 -2.82 26.09
CA ASP A 34 -17.20 -2.28 25.27
C ASP A 34 -16.96 -3.07 23.97
N LEU A 35 -18.02 -3.32 23.20
CA LEU A 35 -17.92 -3.90 21.85
C LEU A 35 -18.37 -2.86 20.80
N PRO A 36 -17.54 -1.87 20.47
CA PRO A 36 -17.84 -0.94 19.40
C PRO A 36 -17.83 -1.66 18.05
N LEU A 37 -19.03 -1.86 17.50
CA LEU A 37 -19.24 -2.18 16.09
C LEU A 37 -19.48 -0.87 15.36
N ALA A 38 -18.66 -0.56 14.36
CA ALA A 38 -18.86 0.58 13.49
C ALA A 38 -18.93 0.14 12.03
N ILE A 39 -19.87 0.71 11.29
CA ILE A 39 -19.98 0.51 9.84
C ILE A 39 -19.77 1.88 9.22
N ILE A 40 -18.74 1.99 8.38
CA ILE A 40 -18.50 3.18 7.57
C ILE A 40 -19.02 2.87 6.16
N ALA A 41 -19.87 3.74 5.64
CA ALA A 41 -20.33 3.69 4.26
C ALA A 41 -19.90 4.96 3.56
N THR A 42 -19.21 4.83 2.44
CA THR A 42 -18.72 5.93 1.63
C THR A 42 -19.19 5.72 0.20
N ASN A 43 -19.78 6.75 -0.38
CA ASN A 43 -20.14 6.76 -1.79
C ASN A 43 -19.33 7.87 -2.46
N SER A 44 -18.50 7.50 -3.42
CA SER A 44 -17.58 8.37 -4.12
C SER A 44 -17.92 8.42 -5.59
N PHE A 45 -17.96 9.62 -6.14
CA PHE A 45 -18.22 9.85 -7.56
C PHE A 45 -16.97 10.41 -8.22
N TYR A 46 -16.53 9.76 -9.29
CA TYR A 46 -15.35 10.15 -10.04
C TYR A 46 -15.72 10.45 -11.49
N SER A 47 -15.15 11.54 -12.03
CA SER A 47 -15.20 11.87 -13.44
C SER A 47 -13.77 12.06 -13.92
N GLN A 48 -13.32 11.15 -14.77
CA GLN A 48 -12.00 11.21 -15.40
C GLN A 48 -12.18 11.63 -16.85
N ASN A 49 -11.66 12.81 -17.18
CA ASN A 49 -11.70 13.32 -18.55
C ASN A 49 -10.46 12.86 -19.31
N ASN A 50 -10.62 12.45 -20.57
CA ASN A 50 -9.54 11.85 -21.37
C ASN A 50 -8.93 10.61 -20.69
N TYR A 51 -9.76 9.68 -20.24
CA TYR A 51 -9.37 8.33 -19.86
C TYR A 51 -8.67 7.61 -21.02
N PHE A 52 -7.65 6.84 -20.69
CA PHE A 52 -6.88 6.05 -21.64
C PHE A 52 -7.68 4.80 -22.05
N ASP A 53 -8.07 4.73 -23.33
CA ASP A 53 -8.73 3.56 -23.90
C ASP A 53 -7.68 2.59 -24.48
N ARG A 54 -7.65 1.36 -23.96
CA ARG A 54 -6.72 0.30 -24.39
C ARG A 54 -6.95 -0.16 -25.82
N VAL A 55 -8.20 -0.13 -26.28
CA VAL A 55 -8.55 -0.57 -27.63
C VAL A 55 -8.00 0.41 -28.66
N SER A 56 -7.99 1.70 -28.34
CA SER A 56 -7.50 2.75 -29.24
C SER A 56 -6.10 3.27 -28.93
N ASN A 57 -5.53 2.91 -27.77
CA ASN A 57 -4.23 3.39 -27.26
C ASN A 57 -4.17 4.93 -27.21
N ARG A 58 -5.27 5.58 -26.79
CA ARG A 58 -5.45 7.04 -26.78
C ARG A 58 -6.23 7.52 -25.56
N PHE A 59 -5.96 8.75 -25.15
CA PHE A 59 -6.74 9.47 -24.13
C PHE A 59 -7.94 10.16 -24.79
N GLU A 60 -9.00 9.42 -25.07
CA GLU A 60 -10.14 9.93 -25.86
C GLU A 60 -11.53 9.66 -25.27
N ARG A 61 -11.61 8.88 -24.18
CA ARG A 61 -12.89 8.55 -23.53
C ARG A 61 -13.04 9.31 -22.23
N ASP A 62 -14.22 9.82 -21.93
CA ASP A 62 -14.51 10.28 -20.56
C ASP A 62 -15.09 9.09 -19.77
N ARG A 63 -14.57 8.84 -18.58
CA ARG A 63 -15.02 7.74 -17.69
C ARG A 63 -15.68 8.33 -16.45
N ARG A 64 -16.89 7.86 -16.14
CA ARG A 64 -17.64 8.27 -14.94
C ARG A 64 -17.96 7.06 -14.08
N ILE A 65 -17.39 7.04 -12.88
CA ILE A 65 -17.43 5.91 -11.97
C ILE A 65 -18.14 6.33 -10.70
N ASN A 66 -19.05 5.49 -10.22
CA ASN A 66 -19.58 5.58 -8.87
C ASN A 66 -19.07 4.38 -8.07
N LEU A 67 -18.32 4.66 -7.01
CA LEU A 67 -17.75 3.65 -6.12
C LEU A 67 -18.46 3.72 -4.77
N LEU A 68 -19.12 2.64 -4.39
CA LEU A 68 -19.69 2.46 -3.07
C LEU A 68 -18.79 1.54 -2.24
N THR A 69 -18.22 2.07 -1.17
CA THR A 69 -17.43 1.30 -0.21
C THR A 69 -18.21 1.15 1.09
N ILE A 70 -18.33 -0.08 1.59
CA ILE A 70 -18.87 -0.39 2.90
C ILE A 70 -17.77 -1.10 3.69
N ALA A 71 -17.29 -0.45 4.76
CA ALA A 71 -16.21 -0.95 5.60
C ALA A 71 -16.73 -1.24 7.02
N PRO A 72 -17.26 -2.47 7.28
CA PRO A 72 -17.53 -2.91 8.64
C PRO A 72 -16.23 -3.03 9.45
N THR A 73 -16.27 -2.52 10.67
CA THR A 73 -15.17 -2.58 11.63
C THR A 73 -15.65 -3.14 12.96
N LEU A 74 -14.85 -4.02 13.54
CA LEU A 74 -15.04 -4.59 14.86
C LEU A 74 -13.78 -4.34 15.69
N THR A 75 -13.98 -3.73 16.86
CA THR A 75 -12.91 -3.50 17.81
C THR A 75 -13.27 -4.15 19.14
N LEU A 76 -12.36 -4.94 19.71
CA LEU A 76 -12.54 -5.64 20.98
C LEU A 76 -11.37 -5.34 21.91
N SER A 77 -11.64 -4.99 23.15
CA SER A 77 -10.60 -4.77 24.17
C SER A 77 -10.73 -5.78 25.31
N PRO A 78 -10.24 -7.02 25.15
CA PRO A 78 -10.40 -8.08 26.16
C PRO A 78 -9.60 -7.80 27.45
N ALA A 79 -8.60 -6.93 27.39
CA ALA A 79 -7.82 -6.44 28.52
C ALA A 79 -7.51 -4.95 28.34
N ARG A 80 -7.06 -4.28 29.41
CA ARG A 80 -6.75 -2.84 29.40
C ARG A 80 -5.75 -2.45 28.31
N ASP A 81 -4.73 -3.28 28.13
CA ASP A 81 -3.58 -3.00 27.28
C ASP A 81 -3.59 -3.90 26.02
N THR A 82 -4.78 -4.34 25.60
CA THR A 82 -4.94 -5.26 24.46
C THR A 82 -6.16 -4.89 23.64
N LEU A 83 -5.96 -4.77 22.34
CA LEU A 83 -6.95 -4.40 21.34
C LEU A 83 -6.92 -5.41 20.20
N ILE A 84 -8.07 -5.94 19.82
CA ILE A 84 -8.26 -6.72 18.59
C ILE A 84 -9.03 -5.83 17.63
N TYR A 85 -8.51 -5.66 16.42
CA TYR A 85 -9.12 -4.87 15.36
C TYR A 85 -9.36 -5.75 14.14
N ILE A 86 -10.58 -5.72 13.61
CA ILE A 86 -10.95 -6.41 12.37
C ILE A 86 -11.70 -5.43 11.49
N ARG A 87 -11.29 -5.33 10.23
CA ARG A 87 -11.94 -4.55 9.18
C ARG A 87 -12.01 -5.37 7.90
N GLY A 88 -13.19 -5.40 7.32
CA GLY A 88 -13.40 -5.85 5.94
C GLY A 88 -13.93 -4.69 5.12
N ASP A 89 -13.68 -4.74 3.82
CA ASP A 89 -14.16 -3.76 2.86
C ASP A 89 -14.98 -4.50 1.81
N LEU A 90 -16.13 -3.91 1.48
CA LEU A 90 -16.96 -4.28 0.34
C LEU A 90 -16.97 -3.09 -0.60
N GLU A 91 -16.48 -3.29 -1.80
CA GLU A 91 -16.39 -2.27 -2.83
C GLU A 91 -17.31 -2.65 -3.98
N TRP A 92 -18.20 -1.74 -4.35
CA TRP A 92 -19.07 -1.87 -5.51
C TRP A 92 -18.79 -0.72 -6.46
N GLU A 93 -18.16 -1.04 -7.59
CA GLU A 93 -17.90 -0.10 -8.68
C GLU A 93 -19.00 -0.21 -9.74
N TYR A 94 -19.51 0.95 -10.17
CA TYR A 94 -20.50 1.06 -11.24
C TYR A 94 -20.10 2.18 -12.21
N GLU A 95 -19.97 1.87 -13.50
CA GLU A 95 -19.69 2.85 -14.55
C GLU A 95 -20.98 3.40 -15.17
N LEU A 96 -21.16 4.73 -15.14
CA LEU A 96 -22.42 5.37 -15.52
C LEU A 96 -22.67 5.48 -17.02
N ASP A 97 -21.60 5.65 -17.80
CA ASP A 97 -21.64 5.89 -19.24
C ASP A 97 -21.06 4.69 -20.03
N ALA A 98 -21.12 3.51 -19.44
CA ALA A 98 -20.70 2.23 -20.01
C ALA A 98 -21.34 1.98 -21.39
N ASP A 99 -20.53 1.77 -22.45
CA ASP A 99 -21.05 1.37 -23.75
C ASP A 99 -21.61 -0.06 -23.66
N PRO A 100 -22.92 -0.27 -23.85
CA PRO A 100 -23.54 -1.60 -23.74
C PRO A 100 -23.02 -2.63 -24.75
N LYS A 101 -22.22 -2.21 -25.73
CA LYS A 101 -21.57 -3.09 -26.72
C LYS A 101 -20.18 -3.56 -26.31
N THR A 102 -19.54 -2.93 -25.33
CA THR A 102 -18.29 -3.43 -24.76
C THR A 102 -18.63 -4.40 -23.63
N GLU A 103 -18.40 -5.70 -23.84
CA GLU A 103 -18.68 -6.78 -22.86
C GLU A 103 -17.94 -6.63 -21.50
N ASN A 104 -17.07 -5.62 -21.36
CA ASN A 104 -16.30 -5.32 -20.15
C ASN A 104 -16.85 -4.14 -19.32
N THR A 105 -18.11 -3.73 -19.51
CA THR A 105 -18.76 -2.79 -18.57
C THR A 105 -19.22 -3.57 -17.34
N ALA A 106 -18.26 -4.08 -16.59
CA ALA A 106 -18.50 -4.92 -15.45
C ALA A 106 -18.68 -4.02 -14.22
N ASP A 107 -19.92 -3.90 -13.78
CA ASP A 107 -20.17 -3.64 -12.37
C ASP A 107 -19.37 -4.67 -11.57
N SER A 108 -18.31 -4.24 -10.88
CA SER A 108 -17.50 -5.12 -10.05
C SER A 108 -17.96 -5.01 -8.60
N LEU A 109 -18.13 -6.16 -7.96
CA LEU A 109 -18.37 -6.24 -6.53
C LEU A 109 -17.25 -7.07 -5.92
N GLU A 110 -16.43 -6.42 -5.12
CA GLU A 110 -15.29 -7.03 -4.46
C GLU A 110 -15.47 -7.00 -2.95
N THR A 111 -14.96 -8.04 -2.31
CA THR A 111 -14.94 -8.12 -0.85
C THR A 111 -13.59 -8.64 -0.41
N PHE A 112 -12.93 -7.92 0.47
CA PHE A 112 -11.63 -8.30 1.00
C PHE A 112 -11.50 -7.88 2.46
N MET A 113 -10.56 -8.51 3.16
CA MET A 113 -10.22 -8.15 4.53
C MET A 113 -9.01 -7.23 4.47
N THR A 114 -9.16 -5.98 4.90
CA THR A 114 -8.09 -4.97 4.89
C THR A 114 -7.26 -5.00 6.16
N SER A 115 -7.85 -5.38 7.30
CA SER A 115 -7.10 -5.46 8.55
C SER A 115 -7.67 -6.49 9.50
N ALA A 116 -6.79 -7.24 10.15
CA ALA A 116 -7.11 -8.17 11.22
C ALA A 116 -5.86 -8.34 12.10
N TYR A 117 -5.78 -7.57 13.17
CA TYR A 117 -4.59 -7.56 14.02
C TYR A 117 -4.91 -7.48 15.53
N LEU A 118 -3.94 -7.94 16.30
CA LEU A 118 -3.84 -7.79 17.75
C LEU A 118 -2.84 -6.69 18.05
N ASN A 119 -3.24 -5.71 18.85
CA ASN A 119 -2.40 -4.63 19.33
C ASN A 119 -2.29 -4.74 20.85
N VAL A 120 -1.05 -4.83 21.36
CA VAL A 120 -0.71 -4.99 22.77
C VAL A 120 0.18 -3.82 23.18
N ASP A 121 -0.24 -3.07 24.19
CA ASP A 121 0.54 -1.98 24.76
C ASP A 121 1.36 -2.49 25.95
N LEU A 122 2.68 -2.46 25.84
CA LEU A 122 3.62 -2.89 26.87
C LEU A 122 4.34 -1.68 27.48
N GLN A 123 3.62 -0.72 28.06
CA GLN A 123 4.09 0.49 28.78
C GLN A 123 5.03 1.43 28.01
N ALA A 124 6.15 0.93 27.50
CA ALA A 124 7.14 1.64 26.69
C ALA A 124 7.18 1.17 25.23
N VAL A 125 6.54 0.04 24.91
CA VAL A 125 6.53 -0.53 23.56
C VAL A 125 5.14 -1.01 23.21
N GLN A 126 4.59 -0.53 22.10
CA GLN A 126 3.40 -1.08 21.47
C GLN A 126 3.78 -2.16 20.47
N MET A 127 3.08 -3.29 20.48
CA MET A 127 3.25 -4.38 19.53
C MET A 127 1.95 -4.62 18.77
N ILE A 128 2.01 -4.66 17.43
CA ILE A 128 0.86 -4.91 16.56
C ILE A 128 1.19 -6.12 15.70
N ALA A 129 0.38 -7.17 15.76
CA ALA A 129 0.60 -8.42 15.03
C ALA A 129 -0.66 -8.88 14.29
N GLY A 130 -0.54 -9.18 13.00
CA GLY A 130 -1.65 -9.63 12.15
C GLY A 130 -1.62 -8.96 10.77
N LEU A 131 -2.73 -9.04 10.05
CA LEU A 131 -2.93 -8.31 8.80
C LEU A 131 -3.12 -6.83 9.12
N GLN A 132 -2.16 -5.99 8.73
CA GLN A 132 -2.12 -4.57 9.08
C GLN A 132 -1.46 -3.75 7.96
N PRO A 133 -1.73 -2.44 7.87
CA PRO A 133 -1.03 -1.57 6.95
C PRO A 133 0.50 -1.62 7.17
N PHE A 134 1.23 -1.84 6.08
CA PHE A 134 2.67 -1.98 6.05
C PHE A 134 3.26 -0.91 5.12
N LEU A 135 3.52 0.25 5.73
CA LEU A 135 3.93 1.46 5.02
C LEU A 135 5.41 1.75 5.26
N ILE A 136 6.22 1.76 4.21
CA ILE A 136 7.63 2.15 4.27
C ILE A 136 7.85 3.39 3.40
N ALA A 137 8.58 4.36 3.96
CA ALA A 137 8.88 5.63 3.30
C ALA A 137 7.62 6.35 2.78
N ARG A 138 6.56 6.43 3.62
CA ARG A 138 5.24 7.00 3.27
C ARG A 138 4.50 6.28 2.13
N GLY A 139 4.85 5.02 1.89
CA GLY A 139 4.28 4.25 0.79
C GLY A 139 5.12 4.26 -0.48
N LEU A 140 6.18 5.07 -0.55
CA LEU A 140 7.01 5.16 -1.77
C LEU A 140 7.88 3.92 -2.03
N ILE A 141 8.08 3.07 -1.02
CA ILE A 141 8.75 1.76 -1.17
C ILE A 141 7.72 0.63 -1.01
N THR A 142 6.81 0.74 -0.06
CA THR A 142 5.76 -0.25 0.15
C THR A 142 4.57 0.42 0.79
N ALA A 143 3.40 0.24 0.19
CA ALA A 143 2.10 0.55 0.74
C ALA A 143 1.15 -0.61 0.45
N ASP A 144 1.11 -1.56 1.38
CA ASP A 144 0.27 -2.75 1.26
C ASP A 144 -0.31 -3.14 2.62
N ASP A 145 -1.37 -3.95 2.63
CA ASP A 145 -1.86 -4.62 3.83
C ASP A 145 -1.16 -5.99 3.98
N ALA A 146 -0.25 -6.10 4.94
CA ALA A 146 0.63 -7.25 5.10
C ALA A 146 0.36 -8.02 6.40
N VAL A 147 0.58 -9.34 6.38
CA VAL A 147 0.68 -10.11 7.62
C VAL A 147 2.04 -9.81 8.24
N ALA A 148 2.04 -9.00 9.29
CA ALA A 148 3.24 -8.43 9.87
C ALA A 148 3.20 -8.37 11.40
N VAL A 149 4.36 -8.08 11.98
CA VAL A 149 4.54 -7.65 13.36
C VAL A 149 5.24 -6.28 13.34
N THR A 150 4.64 -5.32 14.03
CA THR A 150 5.15 -3.96 14.20
C THR A 150 5.42 -3.69 15.67
N PHE A 151 6.56 -3.09 15.98
CA PHE A 151 6.94 -2.61 17.30
C PHE A 151 7.10 -1.10 17.24
N ILE A 152 6.49 -0.39 18.18
CA ILE A 152 6.56 1.08 18.28
C ILE A 152 7.03 1.40 19.69
N GLY A 153 8.26 1.89 19.82
CA GLY A 153 8.78 2.44 21.07
C GLY A 153 8.77 3.95 21.01
N ASP A 154 7.89 4.60 21.77
CA ASP A 154 7.73 6.05 21.79
C ASP A 154 8.37 6.65 23.05
N HIS A 155 9.11 7.75 22.90
CA HIS A 155 9.70 8.48 24.01
C HIS A 155 9.80 9.98 23.70
N ASP A 156 9.00 10.81 24.36
CA ASP A 156 8.92 12.29 24.29
C ASP A 156 9.00 12.94 22.90
N ARG A 157 10.16 12.86 22.24
CA ARG A 157 10.47 13.46 20.93
C ARG A 157 11.06 12.48 19.93
N TRP A 158 11.29 11.23 20.29
CA TRP A 158 11.77 10.22 19.36
C TRP A 158 10.91 8.98 19.44
N SER A 159 10.78 8.29 18.32
CA SER A 159 10.16 6.97 18.28
C SER A 159 10.95 6.03 17.40
N LEU A 160 10.93 4.75 17.78
CA LEU A 160 11.55 3.68 17.04
C LEU A 160 10.45 2.73 16.57
N ILE A 161 10.29 2.61 15.26
CA ILE A 161 9.29 1.76 14.62
C ILE A 161 10.02 0.63 13.90
N GLY A 162 9.86 -0.59 14.39
CA GLY A 162 10.37 -1.81 13.76
C GLY A 162 9.23 -2.60 13.14
N GLN A 163 9.33 -2.97 11.88
CA GLN A 163 8.31 -3.73 11.16
C GLN A 163 8.93 -4.97 10.52
N PHE A 164 8.25 -6.11 10.62
CA PHE A 164 8.64 -7.35 9.95
C PHE A 164 7.38 -8.04 9.44
N GLY A 165 7.33 -8.38 8.16
CA GLY A 165 6.15 -8.98 7.58
C GLY A 165 6.44 -9.70 6.28
N ARG A 166 5.37 -10.19 5.67
CA ARG A 166 5.39 -10.75 4.33
C ARG A 166 4.54 -9.87 3.43
N ILE A 167 5.15 -9.42 2.34
CA ILE A 167 4.51 -8.65 1.27
C ILE A 167 4.64 -9.45 -0.02
N MET A 168 3.90 -9.11 -1.06
CA MET A 168 4.05 -9.69 -2.42
C MET A 168 4.39 -11.20 -2.47
N GLN A 169 3.36 -12.05 -2.60
CA GLN A 169 3.58 -13.50 -2.75
C GLN A 169 4.53 -14.07 -1.67
N ASP A 170 4.21 -13.81 -0.39
CA ASP A 170 4.97 -14.34 0.75
C ASP A 170 6.45 -13.92 0.87
N SER A 171 6.90 -12.89 0.15
CA SER A 171 8.26 -12.35 0.23
C SER A 171 8.50 -11.57 1.53
N PRO A 172 9.52 -11.93 2.35
CA PRO A 172 9.74 -11.29 3.63
C PRO A 172 10.32 -9.88 3.46
N MET A 173 9.84 -8.97 4.31
CA MET A 173 10.32 -7.61 4.41
C MET A 173 10.50 -7.21 5.86
N ALA A 174 11.57 -6.46 6.12
CA ALA A 174 11.83 -5.84 7.41
C ALA A 174 12.12 -4.35 7.23
N ALA A 175 11.69 -3.52 8.17
CA ALA A 175 12.00 -2.11 8.19
C ALA A 175 12.25 -1.62 9.62
N LEU A 176 13.10 -0.60 9.72
CA LEU A 176 13.37 0.12 10.95
C LEU A 176 13.34 1.61 10.64
N THR A 177 12.50 2.35 11.36
CA THR A 177 12.40 3.81 11.26
C THR A 177 12.68 4.43 12.62
N LEU A 178 13.63 5.37 12.64
CA LEU A 178 13.89 6.25 13.77
C LEU A 178 13.29 7.62 13.44
N ASP A 179 12.22 7.96 14.13
CA ASP A 179 11.53 9.24 14.03
C ASP A 179 12.00 10.18 15.14
N TYR A 180 12.13 11.46 14.81
CA TYR A 180 12.49 12.54 15.72
C TYR A 180 11.63 13.78 15.43
N GLU A 181 11.00 14.31 16.47
CA GLU A 181 10.14 15.48 16.45
C GLU A 181 10.82 16.63 17.22
N PRO A 182 11.67 17.45 16.57
CA PRO A 182 12.34 18.57 17.23
C PRO A 182 11.35 19.66 17.71
N GLY A 183 10.19 19.76 17.05
CA GLY A 183 9.13 20.70 17.36
C GLY A 183 7.74 20.14 17.01
N PRO A 184 6.66 20.84 17.40
CA PRO A 184 5.28 20.35 17.24
C PRO A 184 4.81 20.19 15.79
N PHE A 185 5.57 20.76 14.85
CA PHE A 185 5.27 20.74 13.41
C PHE A 185 6.51 20.38 12.59
N GLU A 186 7.47 19.70 13.21
CA GLU A 186 8.70 19.31 12.55
C GLU A 186 8.94 17.82 12.82
N ARG A 187 9.20 17.08 11.75
CA ARG A 187 9.55 15.66 11.82
C ARG A 187 10.79 15.40 10.98
N LEU A 188 11.68 14.59 11.52
CA LEU A 188 12.85 14.04 10.86
C LEU A 188 12.84 12.54 11.10
N ALA A 189 12.86 11.75 10.04
CA ALA A 189 12.90 10.30 10.12
C ALA A 189 14.10 9.78 9.37
N LEU A 190 14.78 8.79 9.93
CA LEU A 190 15.73 7.94 9.21
C LEU A 190 15.12 6.57 9.12
N PHE A 191 15.21 5.94 7.95
CA PHE A 191 14.71 4.57 7.78
C PHE A 191 15.71 3.69 7.07
N SER A 192 15.62 2.39 7.37
CA SER A 192 16.22 1.33 6.59
C SER A 192 15.20 0.23 6.38
N ALA A 193 15.21 -0.36 5.19
CA ALA A 193 14.37 -1.50 4.88
C ALA A 193 15.16 -2.57 4.13
N TRP A 194 14.76 -3.81 4.31
CA TRP A 194 15.27 -4.99 3.64
C TRP A 194 14.11 -5.78 3.08
N PHE A 195 14.27 -6.24 1.85
CA PHE A 195 13.33 -7.10 1.16
C PHE A 195 14.09 -8.25 0.53
N ARG A 196 13.52 -9.44 0.61
CA ARG A 196 14.01 -10.60 -0.13
C ARG A 196 12.90 -11.15 -1.00
N ASP A 197 13.18 -11.18 -2.29
CA ASP A 197 12.31 -11.76 -3.29
C ASP A 197 12.45 -13.29 -3.26
N ASN A 198 11.37 -13.98 -2.87
CA ASN A 198 11.35 -15.45 -2.78
C ASN A 198 10.43 -16.11 -3.81
N GLU A 199 9.49 -15.37 -4.40
CA GLU A 199 8.42 -15.90 -5.26
C GLU A 199 8.17 -14.94 -6.43
N ASP A 200 9.21 -14.58 -7.17
CA ASP A 200 9.08 -13.84 -8.43
C ASP A 200 8.41 -12.47 -8.30
N ALA A 201 8.42 -11.91 -7.09
CA ALA A 201 7.73 -10.69 -6.75
C ALA A 201 8.28 -9.52 -7.57
N LEU A 202 9.60 -9.46 -7.81
CA LEU A 202 10.17 -8.42 -8.67
C LEU A 202 9.92 -8.67 -10.16
N ALA A 203 9.91 -9.93 -10.61
CA ALA A 203 9.60 -10.28 -12.00
C ALA A 203 8.18 -9.83 -12.37
N THR A 204 7.21 -10.00 -11.46
CA THR A 204 5.83 -9.54 -11.68
C THR A 204 5.68 -8.01 -11.75
N THR A 205 6.67 -7.25 -11.31
CA THR A 205 6.69 -5.77 -11.49
C THR A 205 7.23 -5.33 -12.85
N LEU A 206 7.85 -6.24 -13.63
CA LEU A 206 8.33 -5.91 -14.97
C LEU A 206 7.15 -5.80 -15.96
N PRO A 207 7.27 -5.01 -17.03
CA PRO A 207 6.28 -5.03 -18.12
C PRO A 207 6.10 -6.43 -18.70
N ASP A 208 4.87 -6.81 -19.10
CA ASP A 208 4.51 -8.14 -19.62
C ASP A 208 5.46 -8.66 -20.72
N SER A 209 5.87 -7.77 -21.63
CA SER A 209 6.84 -8.09 -22.69
C SER A 209 8.20 -8.57 -22.17
N LEU A 210 8.61 -8.11 -20.99
CA LEU A 210 9.83 -8.51 -20.29
C LEU A 210 9.56 -9.69 -19.33
N GLN A 211 8.36 -9.83 -18.76
CA GLN A 211 7.99 -10.99 -17.92
C GLN A 211 8.08 -12.32 -18.69
N ILE A 212 7.69 -12.33 -19.97
CA ILE A 212 7.81 -13.54 -20.82
C ILE A 212 9.27 -13.98 -20.96
N LEU A 213 10.20 -13.01 -20.95
CA LEU A 213 11.63 -13.26 -21.07
C LEU A 213 12.27 -13.56 -19.71
N ALA A 214 11.72 -13.06 -18.61
CA ALA A 214 12.20 -13.21 -17.23
C ALA A 214 11.04 -13.64 -16.31
N PRO A 215 10.54 -14.87 -16.41
CA PRO A 215 9.35 -15.31 -15.68
C PRO A 215 9.57 -15.39 -14.17
N THR A 216 10.83 -15.50 -13.72
CA THR A 216 11.15 -15.70 -12.31
C THR A 216 12.29 -14.81 -11.84
N SER A 217 12.24 -14.37 -10.58
CA SER A 217 13.24 -13.51 -9.95
C SER A 217 13.51 -13.92 -8.52
N GLU A 218 14.77 -13.78 -8.13
CA GLU A 218 15.20 -13.94 -6.74
C GLU A 218 16.24 -12.85 -6.44
N GLY A 219 16.16 -12.24 -5.27
CA GLY A 219 17.05 -11.13 -4.95
C GLY A 219 16.91 -10.61 -3.54
N GLU A 220 17.89 -9.80 -3.14
CA GLU A 220 17.87 -9.08 -1.88
C GLU A 220 18.09 -7.60 -2.15
N LEU A 221 17.14 -6.79 -1.70
CA LEU A 221 17.13 -5.35 -1.86
C LEU A 221 17.13 -4.67 -0.50
N TRP A 222 17.87 -3.57 -0.43
CA TRP A 222 17.99 -2.72 0.74
C TRP A 222 17.69 -1.29 0.35
N TRP A 223 16.98 -0.60 1.24
CA TRP A 223 16.78 0.84 1.15
C TRP A 223 17.28 1.49 2.43
N VAL A 224 17.90 2.65 2.26
CA VAL A 224 18.24 3.56 3.36
C VAL A 224 17.84 4.96 2.95
N GLY A 225 17.26 5.71 3.86
CA GLY A 225 16.75 7.02 3.50
C GLY A 225 16.39 7.90 4.69
N ALA A 226 15.91 9.07 4.34
CA ALA A 226 15.43 10.06 5.28
C ALA A 226 14.11 10.66 4.81
N MET A 227 13.27 11.02 5.78
CA MET A 227 12.04 11.76 5.55
C MET A 227 12.03 13.00 6.43
N THR A 228 11.45 14.08 5.96
CA THR A 228 11.23 15.26 6.80
C THR A 228 9.94 15.96 6.45
N ASP A 229 9.27 16.48 7.48
CA ASP A 229 8.21 17.45 7.37
C ASP A 229 8.62 18.69 8.14
N LEU A 230 8.59 19.84 7.48
CA LEU A 230 8.95 21.13 8.07
C LEU A 230 7.84 22.12 7.76
N PHE A 231 7.25 22.69 8.81
CA PHE A 231 6.32 23.81 8.67
C PHE A 231 7.08 25.13 8.67
N LEU A 232 6.96 25.88 7.57
CA LEU A 232 7.51 27.22 7.38
C LEU A 232 6.36 28.23 7.35
N GLY A 233 5.81 28.54 8.53
CA GLY A 233 4.65 29.43 8.67
C GLY A 233 3.36 28.78 8.15
N GLN A 234 2.91 29.18 6.96
CA GLN A 234 1.70 28.62 6.31
C GLN A 234 2.02 27.56 5.25
N ALA A 235 3.31 27.27 5.06
CA ALA A 235 3.78 26.28 4.12
C ALA A 235 4.24 25.02 4.86
N LEU A 236 3.95 23.85 4.29
CA LEU A 236 4.50 22.55 4.68
C LEU A 236 5.44 22.11 3.56
N LEU A 237 6.72 21.93 3.90
CA LEU A 237 7.70 21.25 3.06
C LEU A 237 7.80 19.81 3.54
N SER A 238 7.55 18.86 2.64
CA SER A 238 7.79 17.44 2.87
C SER A 238 8.85 16.95 1.89
N LEU A 239 9.79 16.15 2.38
CA LEU A 239 10.86 15.57 1.59
C LEU A 239 11.05 14.11 2.00
N THR A 240 11.15 13.23 1.01
CA THR A 240 11.62 11.85 1.19
C THR A 240 12.76 11.60 0.21
N ALA A 241 13.87 11.08 0.70
CA ALA A 241 14.99 10.68 -0.13
C ALA A 241 15.44 9.28 0.27
N ALA A 242 15.70 8.42 -0.72
CA ALA A 242 16.08 7.04 -0.52
C ALA A 242 17.21 6.65 -1.47
N TYR A 243 18.13 5.84 -0.96
CA TYR A 243 19.11 5.11 -1.74
C TYR A 243 18.82 3.62 -1.63
N GLN A 244 18.76 2.95 -2.77
CA GLN A 244 18.53 1.53 -2.91
C GLN A 244 19.82 0.85 -3.35
N PHE A 245 20.10 -0.31 -2.76
CA PHE A 245 21.19 -1.18 -3.18
C PHE A 245 20.84 -2.64 -2.96
N GLY A 246 21.46 -3.54 -3.70
CA GLY A 246 21.20 -4.97 -3.55
C GLY A 246 21.59 -5.75 -4.79
N GLU A 247 21.01 -6.92 -4.93
CA GLU A 247 21.19 -7.78 -6.09
C GLU A 247 19.88 -8.46 -6.46
N VAL A 248 19.67 -8.64 -7.76
CA VAL A 248 18.54 -9.38 -8.30
C VAL A 248 19.05 -10.32 -9.38
N ASN A 249 18.58 -11.55 -9.34
CA ASN A 249 18.81 -12.56 -10.36
C ASN A 249 17.52 -12.75 -11.13
N PHE A 250 17.56 -12.42 -12.42
CA PHE A 250 16.48 -12.71 -13.34
C PHE A 250 16.77 -14.04 -14.02
N HIS A 251 15.82 -14.96 -13.95
CA HIS A 251 15.92 -16.25 -14.62
C HIS A 251 15.16 -16.15 -15.93
N HIS A 252 15.90 -16.15 -17.03
CA HIS A 252 15.37 -16.15 -18.37
C HIS A 252 15.29 -17.57 -18.93
N LEU A 253 14.46 -17.76 -19.96
CA LEU A 253 14.38 -19.03 -20.71
C LEU A 253 15.74 -19.47 -21.30
N LEU A 254 16.67 -18.54 -21.49
CA LEU A 254 17.99 -18.75 -22.10
C LEU A 254 19.16 -18.73 -21.09
N GLY A 255 18.90 -18.46 -19.81
CA GLY A 255 19.95 -18.38 -18.79
C GLY A 255 19.59 -17.46 -17.62
N GLN A 256 20.49 -17.35 -16.65
CA GLN A 256 20.33 -16.47 -15.48
C GLN A 256 21.18 -15.22 -15.66
N THR A 257 20.60 -14.05 -15.38
CA THR A 257 21.31 -12.78 -15.37
C THR A 257 21.29 -12.21 -13.96
N ARG A 258 22.48 -12.10 -13.36
CA ARG A 258 22.66 -11.40 -12.08
C ARG A 258 22.91 -9.92 -12.33
N ARG A 259 22.21 -9.06 -11.60
CA ARG A 259 22.33 -7.60 -11.68
C ARG A 259 22.54 -7.03 -10.28
N ASP A 260 23.55 -6.18 -10.12
CA ASP A 260 23.69 -5.36 -8.92
C ASP A 260 22.74 -4.17 -9.03
N VAL A 261 21.91 -3.92 -8.02
CA VAL A 261 20.98 -2.78 -8.01
C VAL A 261 21.64 -1.62 -7.27
N ARG A 262 21.62 -0.42 -7.87
CA ARG A 262 22.04 0.84 -7.24
C ARG A 262 21.20 1.99 -7.77
N ALA A 263 20.24 2.44 -6.97
CA ALA A 263 19.27 3.42 -7.41
C ALA A 263 18.98 4.47 -6.33
N TYR A 264 18.40 5.60 -6.73
CA TYR A 264 17.99 6.64 -5.81
C TYR A 264 16.61 7.18 -6.16
N MET A 265 15.92 7.69 -5.15
CA MET A 265 14.62 8.33 -5.29
C MET A 265 14.58 9.57 -4.40
N VAL A 266 13.97 10.64 -4.91
CA VAL A 266 13.65 11.85 -4.17
C VAL A 266 12.21 12.25 -4.49
N ASP A 267 11.45 12.54 -3.45
CA ASP A 267 10.10 13.07 -3.50
C ASP A 267 10.05 14.34 -2.64
N ILE A 268 9.66 15.46 -3.23
CA ILE A 268 9.61 16.77 -2.58
C ILE A 268 8.22 17.35 -2.81
N SER A 269 7.60 17.89 -1.77
CA SER A 269 6.38 18.67 -1.91
C SER A 269 6.36 19.90 -1.03
N LEU A 270 5.81 20.97 -1.59
CA LEU A 270 5.54 22.23 -0.92
C LEU A 270 4.05 22.50 -1.00
N SER A 271 3.36 22.36 0.13
CA SER A 271 1.94 22.71 0.28
C SER A 271 1.83 24.06 0.97
N VAL A 272 1.04 24.99 0.42
CA VAL A 272 0.84 26.33 0.96
C VAL A 272 -0.64 26.59 1.14
N ASN A 273 -1.03 27.00 2.35
CA ASN A 273 -2.37 27.50 2.60
C ASN A 273 -2.49 28.93 2.07
N VAL A 274 -3.18 29.12 0.95
CA VAL A 274 -3.44 30.44 0.34
C VAL A 274 -4.49 31.21 1.15
N GLY A 275 -5.38 30.49 1.85
CA GLY A 275 -6.34 31.06 2.79
C GLY A 275 -6.94 29.99 3.70
N ARG A 276 -7.98 30.34 4.46
CA ARG A 276 -8.61 29.41 5.43
C ARG A 276 -9.33 28.20 4.81
N ARG A 277 -9.56 28.21 3.50
CA ARG A 277 -10.36 27.22 2.77
C ARG A 277 -9.69 26.74 1.48
N MET A 278 -8.45 27.16 1.25
CA MET A 278 -7.75 26.90 -0.01
C MET A 278 -6.29 26.67 0.29
N SER A 279 -5.80 25.54 -0.20
CA SER A 279 -4.40 25.18 -0.26
C SER A 279 -4.00 24.96 -1.71
N GLY A 280 -2.72 25.15 -2.01
CA GLY A 280 -2.10 24.73 -3.26
C GLY A 280 -0.87 23.89 -2.95
N GLU A 281 -0.58 22.90 -3.77
CA GLU A 281 0.58 22.02 -3.62
C GLU A 281 1.40 22.00 -4.90
N LEU A 282 2.72 22.07 -4.75
CA LEU A 282 3.70 21.77 -5.79
C LEU A 282 4.47 20.53 -5.35
N PHE A 283 4.67 19.57 -6.25
CA PHE A 283 5.49 18.40 -5.96
C PHE A 283 6.48 18.12 -7.09
N LEU A 284 7.58 17.46 -6.74
CA LEU A 284 8.60 16.93 -7.63
C LEU A 284 8.91 15.51 -7.17
N PHE A 285 8.75 14.55 -8.08
CA PHE A 285 9.20 13.19 -7.87
C PHE A 285 10.28 12.86 -8.91
N ALA A 286 11.38 12.28 -8.47
CA ALA A 286 12.45 11.78 -9.32
C ALA A 286 12.98 10.45 -8.79
N ALA A 287 13.10 9.47 -9.68
CA ALA A 287 13.76 8.20 -9.41
C ALA A 287 14.81 7.94 -10.50
N SER A 288 15.90 7.27 -10.14
CA SER A 288 16.89 6.85 -11.13
C SER A 288 16.30 5.79 -12.06
N GLY A 289 16.59 5.94 -13.34
CA GLY A 289 16.33 4.96 -14.38
C GLY A 289 17.64 4.54 -15.03
N ASP A 290 17.63 3.38 -15.68
CA ASP A 290 18.78 2.91 -16.43
C ASP A 290 18.63 3.25 -17.91
N ASP A 291 19.69 3.81 -18.50
CA ASP A 291 19.74 4.12 -19.93
C ASP A 291 20.43 2.98 -20.72
N ASP A 292 21.19 2.11 -20.05
CA ASP A 292 21.96 1.02 -20.67
C ASP A 292 22.02 -0.20 -19.74
N ASP A 293 21.32 -1.26 -20.12
CA ASP A 293 21.25 -2.51 -19.35
C ASP A 293 22.50 -3.39 -19.53
N SER A 294 23.52 -2.99 -20.30
CA SER A 294 24.69 -3.82 -20.59
C SER A 294 25.81 -3.76 -19.54
N ASP A 295 25.79 -2.78 -18.64
CA ASP A 295 26.87 -2.48 -17.68
C ASP A 295 26.90 -3.39 -16.44
N GLY A 296 26.00 -4.36 -16.32
CA GLY A 296 25.93 -5.28 -15.17
C GLY A 296 25.34 -4.68 -13.88
N VAL A 297 25.15 -3.36 -13.84
CA VAL A 297 24.53 -2.63 -12.72
C VAL A 297 23.18 -2.08 -13.17
N LEU A 298 22.11 -2.44 -12.49
CA LEU A 298 20.77 -1.90 -12.68
C LEU A 298 20.61 -0.59 -11.88
N ARG A 299 20.42 0.53 -12.59
CA ARG A 299 20.19 1.86 -11.98
C ARG A 299 18.73 2.27 -11.92
N ALA A 300 17.81 1.32 -12.01
CA ALA A 300 16.39 1.54 -11.84
C ALA A 300 15.98 1.41 -10.36
N PHE A 301 15.25 2.40 -9.84
CA PHE A 301 14.66 2.28 -8.50
C PHE A 301 13.49 1.29 -8.54
N CYS A 302 13.62 0.18 -7.81
CA CYS A 302 12.58 -0.84 -7.72
C CYS A 302 11.85 -0.70 -6.39
N SER A 303 10.53 -0.73 -6.46
CA SER A 303 9.65 -0.65 -5.29
C SER A 303 8.63 -1.77 -5.39
N PRO A 304 8.57 -2.72 -4.43
CA PRO A 304 7.68 -3.87 -4.53
C PRO A 304 6.21 -3.46 -4.68
N MET A 305 5.74 -2.50 -3.88
CA MET A 305 4.36 -1.99 -3.92
C MET A 305 4.35 -0.50 -3.61
N ALA A 306 4.91 0.32 -4.50
CA ALA A 306 4.88 1.78 -4.32
C ALA A 306 3.44 2.29 -4.43
N PHE A 307 3.08 3.22 -3.55
CA PHE A 307 1.92 4.07 -3.74
C PHE A 307 2.31 5.54 -3.57
N ASN A 308 2.19 6.31 -4.65
CA ASN A 308 2.27 7.76 -4.61
C ASN A 308 0.96 8.35 -5.15
N PRO A 309 0.03 8.76 -4.28
CA PRO A 309 -1.29 9.24 -4.72
C PRO A 309 -1.20 10.49 -5.62
N ARG A 310 -0.11 11.25 -5.54
CA ARG A 310 0.09 12.49 -6.35
C ARG A 310 0.58 12.20 -7.76
N ALA A 311 1.19 11.05 -7.95
CA ALA A 311 1.78 10.64 -9.21
C ALA A 311 1.22 9.29 -9.67
N GLN A 312 0.00 8.96 -9.26
CA GLN A 312 -0.74 7.75 -9.65
C GLN A 312 -0.84 7.57 -11.18
N ILE A 313 -0.74 8.66 -11.95
CA ILE A 313 -0.71 8.64 -13.43
C ILE A 313 0.66 8.18 -13.98
N PHE A 314 1.73 8.20 -13.17
CA PHE A 314 3.12 8.02 -13.60
C PHE A 314 3.83 6.78 -13.04
N PHE A 315 3.37 6.18 -11.94
CA PHE A 315 4.13 5.15 -11.17
C PHE A 315 3.55 3.74 -11.20
N ASP A 316 2.63 3.47 -12.10
CA ASP A 316 1.91 2.22 -12.11
C ASP A 316 2.21 1.44 -13.40
N PRO A 317 2.94 0.31 -13.33
CA PRO A 317 3.16 -0.61 -14.45
C PRO A 317 1.84 -1.10 -15.07
N GLU A 318 0.74 -1.04 -14.32
CA GLU A 318 -0.58 -1.49 -14.73
C GLU A 318 -1.31 -0.49 -15.65
N TRP A 319 -0.79 0.73 -15.85
CA TRP A 319 -1.27 1.63 -16.92
C TRP A 319 -1.04 1.06 -18.33
N LEU A 320 -0.23 0.01 -18.46
CA LEU A 320 -0.09 -0.78 -19.68
C LEU A 320 -0.90 -2.08 -19.69
N ASP A 321 -1.32 -2.70 -18.56
CA ASP A 321 -2.08 -3.98 -18.62
C ASP A 321 -3.10 -4.37 -17.51
N ARG A 322 -3.36 -3.64 -16.40
CA ARG A 322 -4.59 -3.85 -15.55
C ARG A 322 -5.21 -2.55 -15.01
N ASP A 323 -6.41 -2.21 -15.46
CA ASP A 323 -7.72 -2.38 -14.80
C ASP A 323 -7.72 -2.02 -13.31
N THR A 324 -8.53 -1.01 -13.02
CA THR A 324 -8.72 -0.24 -11.79
C THR A 324 -9.36 -1.05 -10.67
N GLU A 325 -8.60 -1.91 -10.00
CA GLU A 325 -9.04 -2.57 -8.77
C GLU A 325 -8.15 -2.06 -7.61
N SER A 326 -8.75 -1.30 -6.68
CA SER A 326 -8.26 -0.86 -5.33
C SER A 326 -7.53 0.49 -5.11
N VAL A 327 -7.22 1.30 -6.13
CA VAL A 327 -6.39 2.51 -5.90
C VAL A 327 -7.20 3.79 -5.72
N MET A 328 -7.93 3.94 -4.60
CA MET A 328 -8.26 5.27 -4.02
C MET A 328 -8.81 5.21 -2.57
N THR A 329 -8.12 4.55 -1.62
CA THR A 329 -8.55 4.64 -0.20
C THR A 329 -7.45 4.60 0.86
N TYR A 330 -6.41 5.44 0.77
CA TYR A 330 -5.66 5.85 1.97
C TYR A 330 -5.28 7.34 1.94
N GLY A 331 -6.30 8.18 1.75
CA GLY A 331 -6.25 9.64 1.99
C GLY A 331 -6.96 10.01 3.28
N GLY A 332 -6.72 9.25 4.35
CA GLY A 332 -7.31 9.46 5.68
C GLY A 332 -6.23 9.73 6.72
N GLY A 333 -5.44 10.78 6.52
CA GLY A 333 -4.58 11.33 7.57
C GLY A 333 -5.48 11.79 8.72
N GLY A 334 -5.68 10.91 9.69
CA GLY A 334 -6.38 11.20 10.92
C GLY A 334 -5.75 12.42 11.58
N ILE A 335 -6.56 13.46 11.73
CA ILE A 335 -6.33 14.54 12.68
C ILE A 335 -6.10 13.85 14.03
N ARG A 336 -4.86 13.90 14.55
CA ARG A 336 -4.60 13.64 15.96
C ARG A 336 -5.40 14.68 16.75
N GLY A 337 -6.55 14.24 17.26
CA GLY A 337 -7.24 14.93 18.34
C GLY A 337 -6.33 14.87 19.57
N ALA A 338 -5.81 16.03 19.96
CA ALA A 338 -5.26 16.22 21.29
C ALA A 338 -6.38 15.98 22.31
N VAL A 339 -6.08 15.21 23.36
CA VAL A 339 -6.65 15.44 24.69
C VAL A 339 -5.64 16.25 25.47
#